data_AF-V8CFG0-F1
#
_entry.id   AF-V8CFG0-F1
#
_cell.length_a   1.000
_cell.length_b   1.000
_cell.length_c   1.000
_cell.angle_alpha   90.00
_cell.angle_beta   90.00
_cell.angle_gamma   90.00
#
_symmetry.space_group_name_H-M   'P 1'
#
loop_
_entity.id
_entity.type
_entity.pdbx_description
1 polymer ?
#
loop_
_entity_poly.entity_id
_entity_poly.type
_entity_poly.pdbx_seq_one_letter_code
_entity_poly.pdbx_strand_id
1 'polypeptide(L)'
;MRYVFCVMIVGCLWVYGHSLQNPLKLSIQSIDKQAKLVQLPAMDLKVGESGLVWHRFDSNYASVIAEVVVVKIDSGVAFAALQEDGVLEQRYLPSPTNVPDVGDEVYFRTLNNQAFIIAPTLESYEQVRSAYAHIEFLNSDVLVGYLFDMGGFDPKPAYLSKVCRIYSVGLLFVVATQSLNVLDCQSLVVLEKQEFPTSDIDEAKIVAPFFSRVQYASSGSLDATLRKKRSKQYFHYYDALIAQGRDFKQP
;
A
#
# COMPACT_ATOMS: atom_id res chain seq x y z
N MET A 1 24.37 -55.28 -15.14
CA MET A 1 24.01 -53.87 -15.41
C MET A 1 22.89 -53.51 -14.44
N ARG A 2 23.16 -52.59 -13.49
CA ARG A 2 22.21 -52.18 -12.44
C ARG A 2 21.28 -51.12 -13.01
N TYR A 3 19.98 -51.42 -13.05
CA TYR A 3 18.94 -50.42 -13.35
C TYR A 3 18.81 -49.49 -12.14
N VAL A 4 19.22 -48.23 -12.31
CA VAL A 4 18.95 -47.16 -11.34
C VAL A 4 17.58 -46.58 -11.71
N PHE A 5 16.59 -46.84 -10.87
CA PHE A 5 15.29 -46.19 -10.91
C PHE A 5 15.49 -44.73 -10.50
N CYS A 6 15.43 -43.81 -11.47
CA CYS A 6 15.47 -42.38 -11.20
C CYS A 6 14.06 -41.93 -10.80
N VAL A 7 13.82 -41.83 -9.49
CA VAL A 7 12.63 -41.21 -8.92
C VAL A 7 12.79 -39.69 -9.08
N MET A 8 12.20 -39.11 -10.12
CA MET A 8 11.99 -37.66 -10.20
C MET A 8 10.88 -37.27 -9.21
N ILE A 9 11.28 -36.90 -8.00
CA ILE A 9 10.50 -36.01 -7.14
C ILE A 9 11.24 -34.67 -7.17
N VAL A 10 10.83 -33.80 -8.09
CA VAL A 10 11.07 -32.36 -8.02
C VAL A 10 9.70 -31.77 -8.34
N GLY A 11 8.87 -31.52 -7.33
CA GLY A 11 9.11 -30.41 -6.41
C GLY A 11 8.20 -29.29 -6.88
N CYS A 12 6.90 -29.48 -6.70
CA CYS A 12 5.89 -28.45 -6.87
C CYS A 12 6.17 -27.39 -5.80
N LEU A 13 6.90 -26.34 -6.16
CA LEU A 13 7.25 -25.27 -5.24
C LEU A 13 7.06 -23.93 -5.96
N TRP A 14 6.22 -23.10 -5.34
CA TRP A 14 5.96 -21.68 -5.60
C TRP A 14 4.94 -21.33 -6.70
N VAL A 15 3.69 -21.78 -6.53
CA VAL A 15 2.51 -20.99 -6.96
C VAL A 15 1.81 -20.45 -5.71
N TYR A 16 2.57 -19.70 -4.90
CA TYR A 16 2.02 -18.83 -3.88
C TYR A 16 2.58 -17.45 -4.18
N GLY A 17 1.84 -16.59 -4.86
CA GLY A 17 2.36 -15.24 -5.08
C GLY A 17 1.70 -14.37 -6.12
N HIS A 18 0.38 -14.41 -6.30
CA HIS A 18 -0.31 -13.41 -7.14
C HIS A 18 -1.72 -13.01 -6.66
N SER A 19 -2.16 -13.46 -5.48
CA SER A 19 -3.55 -13.20 -5.02
C SER A 19 -3.86 -11.70 -4.91
N LEU A 20 -2.91 -10.90 -4.39
CA LEU A 20 -3.10 -9.46 -4.21
C LEU A 20 -3.22 -8.67 -5.52
N GLN A 21 -2.85 -9.23 -6.68
CA GLN A 21 -2.92 -8.51 -7.96
C GLN A 21 -4.14 -8.84 -8.78
N ASN A 22 -4.86 -9.91 -8.44
CA ASN A 22 -6.08 -10.28 -9.15
C ASN A 22 -7.20 -9.32 -8.72
N PRO A 23 -7.71 -8.46 -9.62
CA PRO A 23 -8.78 -7.54 -9.26
C PRO A 23 -10.03 -8.32 -8.84
N LEU A 24 -10.64 -7.91 -7.74
CA LEU A 24 -11.83 -8.56 -7.20
C LEU A 24 -13.01 -7.58 -7.22
N LYS A 25 -14.09 -7.97 -7.88
CA LYS A 25 -15.31 -7.16 -8.03
C LYS A 25 -16.44 -7.81 -7.27
N LEU A 26 -16.98 -7.11 -6.28
CA LEU A 26 -18.01 -7.65 -5.38
C LEU A 26 -19.16 -6.68 -5.25
N SER A 27 -20.40 -7.16 -5.28
CA SER A 27 -21.57 -6.31 -5.05
C SER A 27 -21.85 -6.13 -3.57
N ILE A 28 -22.20 -4.90 -3.17
CA ILE A 28 -22.65 -4.58 -1.81
C ILE A 28 -23.94 -5.33 -1.52
N GLN A 29 -23.92 -6.16 -0.47
CA GLN A 29 -25.07 -6.97 -0.04
C GLN A 29 -25.98 -6.22 0.94
N SER A 30 -25.39 -5.42 1.83
CA SER A 30 -26.11 -4.57 2.78
C SER A 30 -25.25 -3.41 3.26
N ILE A 31 -25.90 -2.37 3.79
CA ILE A 31 -25.24 -1.16 4.31
C ILE A 31 -25.80 -0.82 5.68
N ASP A 32 -24.92 -0.68 6.66
CA ASP A 32 -25.20 -0.02 7.93
C ASP A 32 -24.85 1.47 7.79
N LYS A 33 -25.89 2.29 7.63
CA LYS A 33 -25.73 3.75 7.45
C LYS A 33 -25.26 4.46 8.71
N GLN A 34 -25.54 3.92 9.89
CA GLN A 34 -25.12 4.54 11.16
C GLN A 34 -23.64 4.27 11.41
N ALA A 35 -23.21 3.02 11.23
CA ALA A 35 -21.82 2.64 11.39
C ALA A 35 -20.94 2.98 10.16
N LYS A 36 -21.56 3.42 9.05
CA LYS A 36 -20.89 3.64 7.75
C LYS A 36 -20.15 2.39 7.26
N LEU A 37 -20.76 1.22 7.43
CA LEU A 37 -20.20 -0.08 7.04
C LEU A 37 -20.98 -0.67 5.88
N VAL A 38 -20.27 -1.23 4.90
CA VAL A 38 -20.83 -2.05 3.83
C VAL A 38 -20.48 -3.52 4.07
N GLN A 39 -21.38 -4.43 3.71
CA GLN A 39 -21.17 -5.86 3.80
C GLN A 39 -21.02 -6.47 2.41
N LEU A 40 -19.99 -7.31 2.27
CA LEU A 40 -19.56 -7.93 1.03
C LEU A 40 -19.26 -9.42 1.29
N PRO A 41 -19.38 -10.31 0.30
CA PRO A 41 -18.83 -11.66 0.44
C PRO A 41 -17.31 -11.56 0.66
N ALA A 42 -16.78 -12.28 1.66
CA ALA A 42 -15.37 -12.12 2.05
C ALA A 42 -14.39 -12.63 0.99
N MET A 43 -14.71 -13.72 0.29
CA MET A 43 -13.81 -14.36 -0.69
C MET A 43 -12.41 -14.58 -0.09
N ASP A 44 -11.37 -14.07 -0.74
CA ASP A 44 -9.98 -14.07 -0.27
C ASP A 44 -9.50 -12.68 0.19
N LEU A 45 -10.43 -11.76 0.50
CA LEU A 45 -10.10 -10.44 1.04
C LEU A 45 -9.37 -10.56 2.38
N LYS A 46 -8.49 -9.60 2.65
CA LYS A 46 -7.82 -9.42 3.94
C LYS A 46 -8.31 -8.15 4.62
N VAL A 47 -8.28 -8.13 5.95
CA VAL A 47 -8.46 -6.91 6.72
C VAL A 47 -7.37 -5.91 6.33
N GLY A 48 -7.76 -4.67 6.05
CA GLY A 48 -6.89 -3.61 5.58
C GLY A 48 -6.95 -3.36 4.07
N GLU A 49 -7.51 -4.26 3.26
CA GLU A 49 -7.62 -4.02 1.82
C GLU A 49 -8.57 -2.84 1.53
N SER A 50 -8.10 -1.93 0.69
CA SER A 50 -8.87 -0.80 0.16
C SER A 50 -9.58 -1.18 -1.15
N GLY A 51 -10.78 -0.63 -1.33
CA GLY A 51 -11.60 -0.86 -2.52
C GLY A 51 -12.30 0.41 -2.96
N LEU A 52 -12.51 0.54 -4.27
CA LEU A 52 -13.24 1.66 -4.88
C LEU A 52 -14.69 1.25 -5.10
N VAL A 53 -15.63 2.06 -4.61
CA VAL A 53 -17.06 1.85 -4.81
C VAL A 53 -17.50 2.47 -6.12
N TRP A 54 -17.99 1.63 -7.02
CA TRP A 54 -18.52 1.97 -8.33
C TRP A 54 -20.05 1.98 -8.30
N HIS A 55 -20.60 3.13 -8.67
CA HIS A 55 -22.02 3.27 -8.93
C HIS A 55 -22.27 3.27 -10.43
N ARG A 56 -23.23 2.48 -10.87
CA ARG A 56 -23.66 2.41 -12.26
C ARG A 56 -24.96 3.22 -12.42
N PHE A 57 -24.88 4.31 -13.18
CA PHE A 57 -26.04 5.17 -13.46
C PHE A 57 -26.94 4.56 -14.54
N ASP A 58 -26.34 3.91 -15.54
CA ASP A 58 -27.03 3.15 -16.58
C ASP A 58 -26.10 2.11 -17.23
N SER A 59 -26.52 1.51 -18.35
CA SER A 59 -25.72 0.51 -19.09
C SER A 59 -24.35 1.01 -19.55
N ASN A 60 -24.19 2.32 -19.75
CA ASN A 60 -23.02 2.93 -20.38
C ASN A 60 -22.18 3.77 -19.39
N TYR A 61 -22.78 4.26 -18.30
CA TYR A 61 -22.12 5.17 -17.37
C TYR A 61 -21.98 4.58 -15.97
N ALA A 62 -20.74 4.58 -15.47
CA ALA A 62 -20.41 4.25 -14.09
C ALA A 62 -19.31 5.19 -13.57
N SER A 63 -19.31 5.48 -12.28
CA SER A 63 -18.29 6.31 -11.63
C SER A 63 -17.90 5.72 -10.28
N VAL A 64 -16.66 5.97 -9.88
CA VAL A 64 -16.24 5.81 -8.48
C VAL A 64 -16.94 6.90 -7.66
N ILE A 65 -17.62 6.50 -6.58
CA ILE A 65 -18.36 7.41 -5.71
C ILE A 65 -17.89 7.39 -4.25
N ALA A 66 -17.13 6.36 -3.85
CA ALA A 66 -16.54 6.25 -2.52
C ALA A 66 -15.34 5.30 -2.53
N GLU A 67 -14.61 5.26 -1.42
CA GLU A 67 -13.61 4.24 -1.09
C GLU A 67 -14.03 3.55 0.21
N VAL A 68 -13.70 2.27 0.31
CA VAL A 68 -13.87 1.47 1.52
C VAL A 68 -12.57 0.84 1.95
N VAL A 69 -12.44 0.52 3.24
CA VAL A 69 -11.36 -0.31 3.78
C VAL A 69 -11.97 -1.47 4.55
N VAL A 70 -11.54 -2.70 4.28
CA VAL A 70 -12.00 -3.88 5.04
C VAL A 70 -11.52 -3.76 6.50
N VAL A 71 -12.45 -3.66 7.44
CA VAL A 71 -12.13 -3.51 8.87
C VAL A 71 -12.33 -4.80 9.66
N LYS A 72 -13.17 -5.71 9.15
CA LYS A 72 -13.46 -6.98 9.81
C LYS A 72 -13.87 -8.02 8.77
N ILE A 73 -13.49 -9.27 8.99
CA ILE A 73 -14.01 -10.43 8.26
C ILE A 73 -14.54 -11.42 9.30
N ASP A 74 -15.77 -11.88 9.11
CA ASP A 74 -16.43 -12.79 10.04
C ASP A 74 -17.43 -13.66 9.29
N SER A 75 -17.34 -14.97 9.50
CA SER A 75 -18.30 -15.96 8.97
C SER A 75 -18.55 -15.85 7.45
N GLY A 76 -17.50 -15.56 6.67
CA GLY A 76 -17.58 -15.42 5.21
C GLY A 76 -18.10 -14.06 4.71
N VAL A 77 -18.31 -13.10 5.61
CA VAL A 77 -18.70 -11.72 5.30
C VAL A 77 -17.56 -10.76 5.63
N ALA A 78 -17.22 -9.91 4.67
CA ALA A 78 -16.32 -8.78 4.87
C ALA A 78 -17.14 -7.53 5.21
N PHE A 79 -16.75 -6.85 6.29
CA PHE A 79 -17.27 -5.56 6.70
C PHE A 79 -16.24 -4.51 6.31
N ALA A 80 -16.62 -3.60 5.42
CA ALA A 80 -15.75 -2.55 4.93
C ALA A 80 -16.28 -1.17 5.33
N ALA A 81 -15.43 -0.33 5.91
CA ALA A 81 -15.78 1.00 6.37
C ALA A 81 -15.62 2.02 5.24
N LEU A 82 -16.66 2.81 5.01
CA LEU A 82 -16.61 3.94 4.07
C LEU A 82 -15.61 4.98 4.55
N GLN A 83 -14.74 5.42 3.65
CA GLN A 83 -13.73 6.45 3.92
C GLN A 83 -14.32 7.84 3.65
N GLU A 84 -14.15 8.77 4.59
CA GLU A 84 -14.69 10.13 4.48
C GLU A 84 -13.99 10.95 3.38
N ASP A 85 -12.70 10.72 3.18
CA ASP A 85 -11.87 11.39 2.16
C ASP A 85 -11.67 10.54 0.89
N GLY A 86 -12.60 9.63 0.60
CA GLY A 86 -12.35 8.41 -0.19
C GLY A 86 -12.41 8.52 -1.72
N VAL A 87 -12.87 9.64 -2.27
CA VAL A 87 -12.92 9.76 -3.75
C VAL A 87 -11.54 10.23 -4.22
N LEU A 88 -11.08 9.74 -5.38
CA LEU A 88 -9.90 10.25 -6.07
C LEU A 88 -10.10 11.75 -6.34
N GLU A 89 -9.79 12.60 -5.35
CA GLU A 89 -10.13 14.01 -5.38
C GLU A 89 -9.37 14.69 -6.50
N GLN A 90 -10.11 15.11 -7.51
CA GLN A 90 -9.61 15.95 -8.58
C GLN A 90 -10.19 17.34 -8.40
N ARG A 91 -9.33 18.31 -8.07
CA ARG A 91 -9.72 19.72 -7.86
C ARG A 91 -10.59 20.29 -8.98
N TYR A 92 -10.42 19.78 -10.19
CA TYR A 92 -11.09 20.28 -11.40
C TYR A 92 -12.30 19.45 -11.83
N LEU A 93 -12.61 18.34 -11.15
CA LEU A 93 -13.81 17.55 -11.41
C LEU A 93 -14.85 17.77 -10.30
N PRO A 94 -16.14 17.74 -10.64
CA PRO A 94 -17.20 17.73 -9.63
C PRO A 94 -17.10 16.45 -8.80
N SER A 95 -17.20 16.60 -7.48
CA SER A 95 -17.33 15.46 -6.58
C SER A 95 -18.69 14.80 -6.77
N PRO A 96 -18.75 13.46 -6.84
CA PRO A 96 -20.03 12.74 -6.86
C PRO A 96 -20.84 13.06 -5.59
N THR A 97 -22.13 13.36 -5.76
CA THR A 97 -23.06 13.58 -4.63
C THR A 97 -23.79 12.30 -4.22
N ASN A 98 -23.65 11.23 -4.99
CA ASN A 98 -24.31 9.96 -4.74
C ASN A 98 -23.64 9.25 -3.56
N VAL A 99 -24.47 8.68 -2.68
CA VAL A 99 -24.01 7.83 -1.60
C VAL A 99 -24.08 6.37 -2.04
N PRO A 100 -23.17 5.50 -1.56
CA PRO A 100 -23.23 4.07 -1.85
C PRO A 100 -24.56 3.43 -1.47
N ASP A 101 -25.05 2.52 -2.31
CA ASP A 101 -26.29 1.75 -2.12
C ASP A 101 -26.11 0.25 -2.37
N VAL A 102 -27.09 -0.55 -1.94
CA VAL A 102 -27.11 -1.99 -2.19
C VAL A 102 -27.12 -2.27 -3.70
N GLY A 103 -26.26 -3.18 -4.14
CA GLY A 103 -26.07 -3.49 -5.56
C GLY A 103 -24.95 -2.69 -6.25
N ASP A 104 -24.46 -1.60 -5.65
CA ASP A 104 -23.21 -0.98 -6.11
C ASP A 104 -22.05 -1.99 -6.02
N GLU A 105 -21.04 -1.82 -6.86
CA GLU A 105 -19.91 -2.74 -6.91
C GLU A 105 -18.70 -2.14 -6.20
N VAL A 106 -17.96 -2.97 -5.47
CA VAL A 106 -16.67 -2.61 -4.87
C VAL A 106 -15.57 -3.33 -5.60
N TYR A 107 -14.62 -2.57 -6.15
CA TYR A 107 -13.48 -3.08 -6.90
C TYR A 107 -12.24 -2.99 -6.02
N PHE A 108 -11.78 -4.14 -5.54
CA PHE A 108 -10.53 -4.28 -4.80
C PHE A 108 -9.36 -4.57 -5.74
N ARG A 109 -8.15 -4.27 -5.28
CA ARG A 109 -6.87 -4.63 -5.94
C ARG A 109 -6.68 -4.04 -7.34
N THR A 110 -7.55 -3.14 -7.79
CA THR A 110 -7.50 -2.54 -9.14
C THR A 110 -6.26 -1.69 -9.35
N LEU A 111 -5.64 -1.20 -8.26
CA LEU A 111 -4.43 -0.40 -8.25
C LEU A 111 -3.16 -1.22 -7.93
N ASN A 112 -3.30 -2.52 -7.63
CA ASN A 112 -2.20 -3.33 -7.08
C ASN A 112 -1.16 -3.76 -8.14
N ASN A 113 -1.39 -3.40 -9.40
CA ASN A 113 -0.37 -3.48 -10.45
C ASN A 113 0.71 -2.40 -10.30
N GLN A 114 0.46 -1.35 -9.51
CA GLN A 114 1.41 -0.26 -9.25
C GLN A 114 1.78 -0.21 -7.76
N ALA A 115 3.06 0.01 -7.49
CA ALA A 115 3.59 0.07 -6.13
C ALA A 115 4.70 1.11 -5.94
N PHE A 116 4.91 1.52 -4.69
CA PHE A 116 6.14 2.18 -4.25
C PHE A 116 7.00 1.24 -3.41
N ILE A 117 8.32 1.48 -3.40
CA ILE A 117 9.27 0.81 -2.51
C ILE A 117 9.91 1.84 -1.58
N ILE A 118 9.87 1.54 -0.28
CA ILE A 118 10.66 2.18 0.76
C ILE A 118 11.72 1.16 1.19
N ALA A 119 12.97 1.46 0.88
CA ALA A 119 14.12 0.62 1.19
C ALA A 119 15.29 1.48 1.69
N PRO A 120 16.19 0.94 2.54
CA PRO A 120 17.28 1.72 3.12
C PRO A 120 18.41 2.04 2.14
N THR A 121 18.64 1.19 1.13
CA THR A 121 19.78 1.30 0.20
C THR A 121 19.36 1.04 -1.25
N LEU A 122 20.22 1.38 -2.22
CA LEU A 122 20.01 1.02 -3.63
C LEU A 122 19.91 -0.49 -3.79
N GLU A 123 20.80 -1.25 -3.13
CA GLU A 123 20.86 -2.70 -3.26
C GLU A 123 19.57 -3.37 -2.79
N SER A 124 19.05 -2.97 -1.62
CA SER A 124 17.79 -3.49 -1.09
C SER A 124 16.58 -3.07 -1.94
N TYR A 125 16.58 -1.83 -2.45
CA TYR A 125 15.56 -1.36 -3.39
C TYR A 125 15.53 -2.21 -4.67
N GLU A 126 16.69 -2.47 -5.26
CA GLU A 126 16.83 -3.25 -6.49
C GLU A 126 16.49 -4.73 -6.29
N GLN A 127 16.84 -5.29 -5.13
CA GLN A 127 16.48 -6.65 -4.77
C GLN A 127 14.95 -6.83 -4.70
N VAL A 128 14.24 -5.90 -4.05
CA VAL A 128 12.77 -5.91 -4.00
C VAL A 128 12.19 -5.72 -5.41
N ARG A 129 12.66 -4.71 -6.15
CA ARG A 129 12.18 -4.44 -7.51
C ARG A 129 12.32 -5.66 -8.44
N SER A 130 13.45 -6.35 -8.35
CA SER A 130 13.75 -7.52 -9.19
C SER A 130 12.93 -8.74 -8.80
N ALA A 131 12.63 -8.92 -7.51
CA ALA A 131 11.84 -10.05 -7.01
C ALA A 131 10.37 -10.00 -7.44
N TYR A 132 9.82 -8.80 -7.68
CA TYR A 132 8.43 -8.57 -8.06
C TYR A 132 8.29 -7.93 -9.45
N ALA A 133 8.93 -8.54 -10.46
CA ALA A 133 9.00 -7.99 -11.82
C ALA A 133 7.64 -7.78 -12.53
N HIS A 134 6.55 -8.31 -11.99
CA HIS A 134 5.18 -8.16 -12.51
C HIS A 134 4.44 -6.94 -11.92
N ILE A 135 5.03 -6.25 -10.95
CA ILE A 135 4.53 -4.99 -10.39
C ILE A 135 5.27 -3.83 -11.06
N GLU A 136 4.53 -2.82 -11.48
CA GLU A 136 5.11 -1.55 -11.93
C GLU A 136 5.49 -0.71 -10.72
N PHE A 137 6.79 -0.68 -10.41
CA PHE A 137 7.31 0.17 -9.34
C PHE A 137 7.58 1.59 -9.83
N LEU A 138 6.86 2.55 -9.25
CA LEU A 138 7.18 3.96 -9.41
C LEU A 138 8.49 4.28 -8.68
N ASN A 139 9.24 5.22 -9.25
CA ASN A 139 10.55 5.56 -8.74
C ASN A 139 10.48 6.21 -7.34
N SER A 140 11.36 5.81 -6.42
CA SER A 140 11.44 6.41 -5.08
C SER A 140 11.74 7.91 -5.10
N ASP A 141 12.35 8.43 -6.17
CA ASP A 141 12.56 9.86 -6.41
C ASP A 141 11.24 10.65 -6.48
N VAL A 142 10.18 10.03 -7.02
CA VAL A 142 8.84 10.63 -7.08
C VAL A 142 8.27 10.77 -5.67
N LEU A 143 8.44 9.72 -4.86
CA LEU A 143 8.02 9.68 -3.47
C LEU A 143 8.77 10.80 -2.70
N VAL A 144 10.10 10.78 -2.71
CA VAL A 144 10.92 11.80 -2.03
C VAL A 144 10.65 13.21 -2.53
N GLY A 145 10.52 13.41 -3.84
CA GLY A 145 10.21 14.71 -4.42
C GLY A 145 8.91 15.31 -3.87
N TYR A 146 7.85 14.51 -3.81
CA TYR A 146 6.57 14.94 -3.24
C TYR A 146 6.66 15.18 -1.72
N LEU A 147 7.43 14.37 -0.99
CA LEU A 147 7.68 14.58 0.44
C LEU A 147 8.33 15.95 0.71
N PHE A 148 9.31 16.32 -0.13
CA PHE A 148 10.04 17.57 0.00
C PHE A 148 9.22 18.78 -0.46
N ASP A 149 8.40 18.63 -1.50
CA ASP A 149 7.46 19.66 -1.96
C ASP A 149 6.49 20.08 -0.84
N MET A 150 6.03 19.12 -0.03
CA MET A 150 5.20 19.39 1.15
C MET A 150 5.99 19.90 2.37
N GLY A 151 7.29 20.20 2.23
CA GLY A 151 8.16 20.65 3.33
C GLY A 151 8.46 19.57 4.37
N GLY A 152 8.28 18.29 4.02
CA GLY A 152 8.54 17.14 4.88
C GLY A 152 9.97 16.62 4.77
N PHE A 153 10.36 15.78 5.73
CA PHE A 153 11.56 14.93 5.64
C PHE A 153 11.23 13.52 6.10
N ASP A 154 10.56 13.39 7.24
CA ASP A 154 10.06 12.10 7.75
C ASP A 154 8.68 11.78 7.13
N PRO A 155 8.53 10.67 6.39
CA PRO A 155 7.26 10.32 5.76
C PRO A 155 6.23 9.90 6.79
N LYS A 156 5.15 10.66 6.92
CA LYS A 156 4.03 10.40 7.84
C LYS A 156 2.93 9.59 7.14
N PRO A 157 2.03 8.90 7.88
CA PRO A 157 0.92 8.13 7.30
C PRO A 157 0.06 8.96 6.34
N ALA A 158 -0.34 10.17 6.76
CA ALA A 158 -1.12 11.08 5.93
C ALA A 158 -0.42 11.45 4.60
N TYR A 159 0.92 11.54 4.62
CA TYR A 159 1.68 11.76 3.39
C TYR A 159 1.65 10.52 2.49
N LEU A 160 1.88 9.33 3.06
CA LEU A 160 1.89 8.07 2.32
C LEU A 160 0.52 7.81 1.67
N SER A 161 -0.57 7.86 2.42
CA SER A 161 -1.92 7.70 1.86
C SER A 161 -2.21 8.74 0.77
N LYS A 162 -1.76 9.99 0.93
CA LYS A 162 -1.98 11.05 -0.07
C LYS A 162 -1.20 10.81 -1.36
N VAL A 163 0.08 10.44 -1.28
CA VAL A 163 0.90 10.19 -2.46
C VAL A 163 0.46 8.92 -3.18
N CYS A 164 0.04 7.89 -2.45
CA CYS A 164 -0.57 6.69 -3.02
C CYS A 164 -1.81 7.02 -3.86
N ARG A 165 -2.70 7.90 -3.38
CA ARG A 165 -3.89 8.35 -4.12
C ARG A 165 -3.56 9.18 -5.35
N ILE A 166 -2.60 10.11 -5.25
CA ILE A 166 -2.20 10.98 -6.37
C ILE A 166 -1.64 10.16 -7.54
N TYR A 167 -0.86 9.13 -7.24
CA TYR A 167 -0.22 8.29 -8.24
C TYR A 167 -0.99 6.99 -8.52
N SER A 168 -2.21 6.84 -8.00
CA SER A 168 -3.05 5.65 -8.19
C SER A 168 -2.35 4.32 -7.85
N VAL A 169 -1.58 4.32 -6.77
CA VAL A 169 -0.76 3.19 -6.32
C VAL A 169 -1.51 2.34 -5.31
N GLY A 170 -1.61 1.03 -5.54
CA GLY A 170 -2.33 0.12 -4.64
C GLY A 170 -1.49 -0.47 -3.52
N LEU A 171 -0.19 -0.66 -3.73
CA LEU A 171 0.69 -1.32 -2.76
C LEU A 171 1.89 -0.46 -2.34
N LEU A 172 2.30 -0.62 -1.08
CA LEU A 172 3.52 -0.02 -0.53
C LEU A 172 4.42 -1.11 0.04
N PHE A 173 5.60 -1.28 -0.55
CA PHE A 173 6.60 -2.22 -0.10
C PHE A 173 7.56 -1.51 0.85
N VAL A 174 7.72 -2.02 2.07
CA VAL A 174 8.60 -1.45 3.08
C VAL A 174 9.57 -2.51 3.58
N VAL A 175 10.87 -2.30 3.31
CA VAL A 175 11.95 -3.08 3.93
C VAL A 175 12.09 -2.61 5.37
N ALA A 176 11.86 -3.51 6.30
CA ALA A 176 11.90 -3.31 7.75
C ALA A 176 12.90 -4.29 8.38
N THR A 177 13.07 -4.31 9.71
CA THR A 177 14.01 -5.24 10.33
C THR A 177 13.65 -6.69 9.99
N GLN A 178 14.59 -7.36 9.31
CA GLN A 178 14.53 -8.75 8.87
C GLN A 178 13.28 -9.13 8.04
N SER A 179 12.59 -8.15 7.45
CA SER A 179 11.35 -8.40 6.73
C SER A 179 11.03 -7.41 5.62
N LEU A 180 10.36 -7.90 4.59
CA LEU A 180 9.69 -7.11 3.59
C LEU A 180 8.19 -7.12 3.91
N ASN A 181 7.61 -5.95 4.09
CA ASN A 181 6.20 -5.79 4.42
C ASN A 181 5.48 -5.17 3.22
N VAL A 182 4.45 -5.84 2.73
CA VAL A 182 3.59 -5.36 1.65
C VAL A 182 2.33 -4.82 2.28
N LEU A 183 2.17 -3.50 2.22
CA LEU A 183 1.04 -2.79 2.80
C LEU A 183 0.05 -2.41 1.70
N ASP A 184 -1.24 -2.33 2.05
CA ASP A 184 -2.20 -1.56 1.28
C ASP A 184 -1.80 -0.07 1.34
N CYS A 185 -1.62 0.57 0.20
CA CYS A 185 -1.06 1.93 0.14
C CYS A 185 -2.02 2.97 0.77
N GLN A 186 -3.33 2.71 0.78
CA GLN A 186 -4.32 3.65 1.28
C GLN A 186 -4.55 3.49 2.78
N SER A 187 -4.71 2.26 3.24
CA SER A 187 -4.94 1.96 4.65
C SER A 187 -3.66 1.86 5.48
N LEU A 188 -2.51 1.63 4.83
CA LEU A 188 -1.20 1.36 5.45
C LEU A 188 -1.21 0.13 6.36
N VAL A 189 -2.15 -0.80 6.13
CA VAL A 189 -2.20 -2.09 6.82
C VAL A 189 -1.36 -3.10 6.08
N VAL A 190 -0.58 -3.89 6.82
CA VAL A 190 0.23 -4.99 6.27
C VAL A 190 -0.68 -6.10 5.75
N LEU A 191 -0.64 -6.35 4.44
CA LEU A 191 -1.38 -7.44 3.78
C LEU A 191 -0.55 -8.72 3.69
N GLU A 192 0.77 -8.58 3.53
CA GLU A 192 1.74 -9.68 3.48
C GLU A 192 3.06 -9.28 4.14
N LYS A 193 3.69 -10.27 4.77
CA LYS A 193 5.03 -10.14 5.35
C LYS A 193 5.88 -11.30 4.87
N GLN A 194 7.06 -10.99 4.37
CA GLN A 194 8.04 -11.98 3.91
C GLN A 194 9.36 -11.77 4.66
N GLU A 195 10.12 -12.85 4.85
CA GLU A 195 11.47 -12.73 5.36
C GLU A 195 12.34 -12.00 4.34
N PHE A 196 13.13 -11.04 4.82
CA PHE A 196 14.04 -10.28 3.99
C PHE A 196 15.31 -10.01 4.82
N PRO A 197 16.46 -10.62 4.50
CA PRO A 197 17.68 -10.42 5.27
C PRO A 197 18.12 -8.95 5.24
N THR A 198 18.29 -8.36 6.43
CA THR A 198 18.78 -6.97 6.59
C THR A 198 20.05 -6.87 7.43
N SER A 199 20.52 -7.98 8.00
CA SER A 199 21.73 -8.04 8.86
C SER A 199 23.00 -7.59 8.15
N ASP A 200 23.06 -7.80 6.83
CA ASP A 200 24.26 -7.56 6.02
C ASP A 200 24.21 -6.17 5.34
N ILE A 201 23.19 -5.36 5.66
CA ILE A 201 23.08 -4.00 5.14
C ILE A 201 24.13 -3.14 5.83
N ASP A 202 25.04 -2.60 5.02
CA ASP A 202 26.04 -1.64 5.46
C ASP A 202 25.35 -0.35 5.92
N GLU A 203 25.45 -0.04 7.22
CA GLU A 203 24.88 1.16 7.81
C GLU A 203 25.38 2.44 7.14
N ALA A 204 26.60 2.44 6.59
CA ALA A 204 27.17 3.60 5.90
C ALA A 204 26.47 3.90 4.55
N LYS A 205 25.75 2.93 3.99
CA LYS A 205 24.99 3.07 2.73
C LYS A 205 23.54 3.45 2.93
N ILE A 206 23.04 3.47 4.17
CA ILE A 206 21.65 3.79 4.46
C ILE A 206 21.37 5.25 4.12
N VAL A 207 20.35 5.48 3.28
CA VAL A 207 19.91 6.80 2.86
C VAL A 207 18.62 7.17 3.60
N ALA A 208 18.56 8.41 4.09
CA ALA A 208 17.38 8.95 4.77
C ALA A 208 16.63 9.96 3.87
N PRO A 209 15.29 9.98 3.87
CA PRO A 209 14.41 9.13 4.68
C PRO A 209 14.35 7.67 4.22
N PHE A 210 14.65 7.42 2.95
CA PHE A 210 14.81 6.11 2.32
C PHE A 210 15.62 6.30 1.03
N PHE A 211 16.01 5.20 0.38
CA PHE A 211 16.77 5.26 -0.86
C PHE A 211 16.06 6.07 -1.95
N SER A 212 16.72 7.14 -2.39
CA SER A 212 16.38 7.96 -3.54
C SER A 212 17.65 8.61 -4.07
N ARG A 213 17.68 8.92 -5.36
CA ARG A 213 18.75 9.69 -6.01
C ARG A 213 18.54 11.20 -5.83
N VAL A 214 17.33 11.62 -5.44
CA VAL A 214 17.01 13.01 -5.13
C VAL A 214 17.57 13.35 -3.76
N GLN A 215 18.48 14.32 -3.74
CA GLN A 215 19.04 14.83 -2.49
C GLN A 215 18.11 15.86 -1.86
N TYR A 216 18.00 15.84 -0.54
CA TYR A 216 17.28 16.87 0.20
C TYR A 216 18.01 18.21 0.09
N ALA A 217 17.49 19.10 -0.76
CA ALA A 217 17.81 20.51 -0.67
C ALA A 217 17.01 21.08 0.51
N SER A 218 17.70 21.46 1.60
CA SER A 218 17.04 22.17 2.70
C SER A 218 16.36 23.41 2.15
N SER A 219 15.08 23.63 2.50
CA SER A 219 14.33 24.83 2.10
C SER A 219 14.90 26.12 2.68
N GLY A 220 15.98 26.04 3.47
CA GLY A 220 16.61 27.19 4.15
C GLY A 220 15.74 27.76 5.27
N SER A 221 14.56 27.20 5.52
CA SER A 221 13.67 27.66 6.59
C SER A 221 14.20 27.23 7.97
N LEU A 222 14.05 28.12 8.95
CA LEU A 222 14.43 27.86 10.34
C LEU A 222 13.69 26.65 10.91
N ASP A 223 12.41 26.45 10.58
CA ASP A 223 11.61 25.29 11.01
C ASP A 223 12.16 23.96 10.45
N ALA A 224 12.51 23.90 9.16
CA ALA A 224 13.10 22.70 8.57
C ALA A 224 14.48 22.34 9.16
N THR A 225 15.22 23.34 9.65
CA THR A 225 16.53 23.15 10.26
C THR A 225 16.43 22.69 11.72
N LEU A 226 15.38 23.11 12.44
CA LEU A 226 15.14 22.76 13.84
C LEU A 226 14.41 21.42 14.03
N ARG A 227 13.70 20.92 13.00
CA ARG A 227 12.98 19.64 13.07
C ARG A 227 13.94 18.44 13.11
N LYS A 228 13.79 17.61 14.15
CA LYS A 228 14.52 16.34 14.28
C LYS A 228 14.08 15.38 13.18
N LYS A 229 15.03 14.96 12.35
CA LYS A 229 14.85 13.99 11.26
C LYS A 229 14.93 12.56 11.79
N ARG A 230 13.80 11.99 12.19
CA ARG A 230 13.74 10.69 12.90
C ARG A 230 13.98 9.48 11.97
N SER A 231 13.62 9.59 10.70
CA SER A 231 13.88 8.56 9.66
C SER A 231 15.36 8.32 9.38
N LYS A 232 16.27 9.14 9.94
CA LYS A 232 17.71 8.84 9.96
C LYS A 232 18.02 7.53 10.69
N GLN A 233 17.20 7.14 11.67
CA GLN A 233 17.21 5.80 12.25
C GLN A 233 16.23 4.92 11.47
N TYR A 234 16.61 4.56 10.24
CA TYR A 234 15.73 3.96 9.24
C TYR A 234 14.86 2.82 9.82
N PHE A 235 15.49 1.78 10.36
CA PHE A 235 14.77 0.59 10.84
C PHE A 235 13.83 0.93 12.01
N HIS A 236 14.31 1.64 13.02
CA HIS A 236 13.49 2.08 14.14
C HIS A 236 12.26 2.90 13.68
N TYR A 237 12.43 3.76 12.69
CA TYR A 237 11.35 4.57 12.15
C TYR A 237 10.30 3.73 11.41
N TYR A 238 10.74 2.86 10.49
CA TYR A 238 9.83 2.09 9.66
C TYR A 238 9.20 0.91 10.38
N ASP A 239 9.90 0.27 11.32
CA ASP A 239 9.30 -0.74 12.19
C ASP A 239 8.14 -0.14 13.01
N ALA A 240 8.34 1.06 13.55
CA ALA A 240 7.30 1.76 14.30
C ALA A 240 6.14 2.22 13.39
N LEU A 241 6.42 2.70 12.18
CA LEU A 241 5.40 3.07 11.20
C LEU A 241 4.56 1.88 10.79
N ILE A 242 5.18 0.74 10.50
CA ILE A 242 4.48 -0.50 10.12
C ILE A 242 3.62 -1.01 11.29
N ALA A 243 4.16 -0.99 12.50
CA ALA A 243 3.43 -1.48 13.68
C ALA A 243 2.21 -0.62 14.05
N GLN A 244 2.27 0.69 13.80
CA GLN A 244 1.21 1.64 14.17
C GLN A 244 0.30 2.03 12.99
N GLY A 245 0.70 1.78 11.75
CA GLY A 245 -0.06 2.13 10.55
C GLY A 245 -0.48 3.61 10.54
N ARG A 246 -1.78 3.85 10.36
CA ARG A 246 -2.36 5.21 10.36
C ARG A 246 -2.22 5.96 11.68
N ASP A 247 -2.09 5.26 12.81
CA ASP A 247 -1.99 5.86 14.14
C ASP A 247 -0.56 6.32 14.49
N PHE A 248 0.40 6.14 13.57
CA PHE A 248 1.79 6.52 13.80
C PHE A 248 1.98 8.03 13.96
N LYS A 249 2.48 8.44 15.14
CA LYS A 249 2.69 9.86 15.51
C LYS A 249 4.13 10.34 15.47
N GLN A 250 5.09 9.44 15.20
CA GLN A 250 6.56 9.57 15.28
C GLN A 250 7.17 8.88 16.52
N PRO A 251 8.26 8.10 16.37
CA PRO A 251 8.85 7.28 17.42
C PRO A 251 9.91 8.03 18.24
#